data_AF-A0A821VE55-F1
#
_entry.id   AF-A0A821VE55-F1
#
_cell.length_a   1.000
_cell.length_b   1.000
_cell.length_c   1.000
_cell.angle_alpha   90.00
_cell.angle_beta   90.00
_cell.angle_gamma   90.00
#
_symmetry.space_group_name_H-M   'P 1'
#
loop_
_entity.id
_entity.type
_entity.pdbx_description
1 polymer ?
#
loop_
_entity_poly.entity_id
_entity_poly.type
_entity_poly.pdbx_seq_one_letter_code
_entity_poly.pdbx_strand_id
1 'polypeptide(L)'
;FVSLLFDVPSRSFSSSSLLALNIKVQHFSQLLYVLDGRFSQLHTLIVDFINNVLSTDLIENKEKILNLKCFVLSCAWEVTRYEECLLPLIYRMSNIEKLGLYLTIYVNDKFIDGNDLKKNVINRLPQLNLFTFDIRSLMFINNQINLPSKKDIEESFRDFQYTKIISYVDYFREKKTGQCHAFSYPSEMPYYQKITNNFPDGLYRYVRFISLYDEYPFEHEFFIKISQSIPFMERLSLINHQSQIHKQSYKLINHNFNSTIAKYNYLITLDIEEVHDDYIEEFLFNTKTYFHNNIVISINYKSLERVTRNFTRDVTRINCAKINEIFLSGEKRYFNSLRDYFPCARIH
;
A
#
# COMPACT_ATOMS: atom_id res chain seq x y z
N PHE A 1 -15.41 -14.36 22.15
CA PHE A 1 -15.67 -13.21 21.27
C PHE A 1 -16.04 -13.75 19.90
N VAL A 2 -17.30 -13.61 19.49
CA VAL A 2 -17.73 -14.02 18.14
C VAL A 2 -17.45 -12.82 17.22
N SER A 3 -16.35 -12.88 16.47
CA SER A 3 -16.10 -11.97 15.36
C SER A 3 -16.77 -12.57 14.13
N LEU A 4 -17.84 -11.93 13.65
CA LEU A 4 -18.48 -12.33 12.39
C LEU A 4 -17.87 -11.48 11.28
N LEU A 5 -17.21 -12.13 10.31
CA LEU A 5 -16.80 -11.50 9.07
C LEU A 5 -17.98 -11.57 8.12
N PHE A 6 -18.64 -10.44 7.86
CA PHE A 6 -19.75 -10.36 6.91
C PHE A 6 -19.37 -9.50 5.70
N ASP A 7 -19.87 -9.88 4.52
CA ASP A 7 -20.30 -8.88 3.54
C ASP A 7 -21.47 -8.13 4.19
N VAL A 8 -21.35 -6.80 4.33
CA VAL A 8 -22.25 -5.87 5.04
C VAL A 8 -23.60 -6.48 5.48
N PRO A 9 -23.91 -6.54 6.80
CA PRO A 9 -25.16 -7.11 7.29
C PRO A 9 -26.38 -6.51 6.60
N SER A 10 -27.37 -7.36 6.30
CA SER A 10 -28.61 -6.91 5.63
C SER A 10 -29.28 -5.77 6.41
N ARG A 11 -30.01 -4.90 5.71
CA ARG A 11 -30.73 -3.78 6.34
C ARG A 11 -31.77 -4.22 7.37
N SER A 12 -32.18 -5.49 7.40
CA SER A 12 -33.08 -6.06 8.41
C SER A 12 -32.35 -6.70 9.59
N PHE A 13 -31.03 -6.89 9.52
CA PHE A 13 -30.26 -7.48 10.62
C PHE A 13 -29.98 -6.43 11.69
N SER A 14 -30.44 -6.71 12.91
CA SER A 14 -30.17 -5.93 14.12
C SER A 14 -29.78 -6.88 15.25
N SER A 15 -29.03 -6.39 16.22
CA SER A 15 -28.66 -7.18 17.39
C SER A 15 -28.46 -6.29 18.60
N SER A 16 -29.08 -6.69 19.71
CA SER A 16 -28.89 -6.07 21.02
C SER A 16 -27.79 -6.74 21.86
N SER A 17 -27.05 -7.71 21.31
CA SER A 17 -26.01 -8.44 22.03
C SER A 17 -24.66 -8.46 21.30
N LEU A 18 -24.61 -7.98 20.05
CA LEU A 18 -23.38 -7.93 19.26
C LEU A 18 -22.44 -6.86 19.81
N LEU A 19 -21.28 -7.29 20.32
CA LEU A 19 -20.28 -6.40 20.93
C LEU A 19 -19.19 -5.95 19.95
N ALA A 20 -18.88 -6.77 18.95
CA ALA A 20 -17.81 -6.52 18.00
C ALA A 20 -18.24 -6.94 16.59
N LEU A 21 -17.84 -6.17 15.59
CA LEU A 21 -18.16 -6.42 14.20
C LEU A 21 -16.97 -6.06 13.30
N ASN A 22 -16.66 -6.95 12.35
CA ASN A 22 -15.72 -6.68 11.26
C ASN A 22 -16.48 -6.80 9.93
N ILE A 23 -16.50 -5.73 9.16
CA ILE A 23 -17.18 -5.68 7.86
C ILE A 23 -16.21 -5.28 6.76
N LYS A 24 -16.48 -5.83 5.58
CA LYS A 24 -15.96 -5.26 4.36
C LYS A 24 -17.06 -4.49 3.64
N VAL A 25 -16.75 -3.26 3.21
CA VAL A 25 -17.71 -2.35 2.57
C VAL A 25 -17.17 -1.92 1.20
N GLN A 26 -18.09 -1.71 0.26
CA GLN A 26 -17.79 -1.15 -1.05
C GLN A 26 -18.13 0.34 -1.13
N HIS A 27 -19.11 0.79 -0.34
CA HIS A 27 -19.61 2.17 -0.35
C HIS A 27 -19.76 2.74 1.05
N PHE A 28 -19.58 4.05 1.19
CA PHE A 28 -19.70 4.73 2.47
C PHE A 28 -21.09 4.61 3.11
N SER A 29 -22.15 4.61 2.29
CA SER A 29 -23.53 4.40 2.76
C SER A 29 -23.72 3.08 3.51
N GLN A 30 -22.95 2.04 3.16
CA GLN A 30 -22.99 0.77 3.87
C GLN A 30 -22.46 0.88 5.30
N LEU A 31 -21.42 1.68 5.51
CA LEU A 31 -20.92 1.99 6.84
C LEU A 31 -21.96 2.77 7.65
N LEU A 32 -22.63 3.75 7.02
CA LEU A 32 -23.68 4.52 7.69
C LEU A 32 -24.85 3.63 8.14
N TYR A 33 -25.23 2.59 7.38
CA TYR A 33 -26.26 1.64 7.81
C TYR A 33 -25.86 0.85 9.05
N VAL A 34 -24.58 0.50 9.21
CA VAL A 34 -24.11 -0.19 10.42
C VAL A 34 -24.12 0.74 11.64
N LEU A 35 -23.98 2.04 11.40
CA LEU A 35 -23.89 3.07 12.44
C LEU A 35 -25.23 3.76 12.75
N ASP A 36 -26.35 3.29 12.20
CA ASP A 36 -27.69 3.89 12.37
C ASP A 36 -28.38 3.54 13.70
N GLY A 37 -27.66 2.96 14.65
CA GLY A 37 -28.17 2.60 15.98
C GLY A 37 -28.77 1.20 16.11
N ARG A 38 -28.86 0.41 15.03
CA ARG A 38 -29.37 -0.98 15.05
C ARG A 38 -28.56 -1.97 15.89
N PHE A 39 -27.31 -1.62 16.22
CA PHE A 39 -26.42 -2.42 17.06
C PHE A 39 -26.14 -1.66 18.37
N SER A 40 -27.13 -1.65 19.26
CA SER A 40 -27.09 -0.81 20.46
C SER A 40 -25.99 -1.19 21.45
N GLN A 41 -25.43 -2.40 21.41
CA GLN A 41 -24.32 -2.82 22.28
C GLN A 41 -22.97 -2.90 21.55
N LEU A 42 -22.87 -2.39 20.31
CA LEU A 42 -21.64 -2.47 19.54
C LEU A 42 -20.56 -1.57 20.15
N HIS A 43 -19.48 -2.18 20.62
CA HIS A 43 -18.32 -1.50 21.21
C HIS A 43 -17.13 -1.43 20.26
N THR A 44 -16.98 -2.41 19.37
CA THR A 44 -15.87 -2.49 18.42
C THR A 44 -16.37 -2.64 17.00
N LEU A 45 -15.91 -1.76 16.12
CA LEU A 45 -16.20 -1.83 14.69
C LEU A 45 -14.91 -1.71 13.88
N ILE A 46 -14.64 -2.71 13.05
CA ILE A 46 -13.53 -2.74 12.09
C ILE A 46 -14.14 -2.71 10.69
N VAL A 47 -13.63 -1.83 9.83
CA VAL A 47 -14.18 -1.56 8.50
C VAL A 47 -13.07 -1.57 7.46
N ASP A 48 -13.17 -2.49 6.51
CA ASP A 48 -12.28 -2.56 5.36
C ASP A 48 -13.02 -2.12 4.08
N PHE A 49 -12.62 -0.99 3.48
CA PHE A 49 -13.14 -0.56 2.18
C PHE A 49 -12.45 -1.32 1.04
N ILE A 50 -13.23 -2.11 0.29
CA ILE A 50 -12.72 -2.91 -0.84
C ILE A 50 -12.70 -2.09 -2.14
N ASN A 51 -13.53 -1.03 -2.28
CA ASN A 51 -13.72 -0.32 -3.55
C ASN A 51 -13.69 1.22 -3.46
N ASN A 52 -13.55 1.83 -4.64
CA ASN A 52 -12.96 3.14 -4.92
C ASN A 52 -13.87 4.38 -4.69
N VAL A 53 -15.02 4.26 -4.02
CA VAL A 53 -15.96 5.40 -3.96
C VAL A 53 -16.59 5.56 -2.58
N LEU A 54 -16.06 6.52 -1.83
CA LEU A 54 -16.86 7.21 -0.81
C LEU A 54 -17.95 7.99 -1.55
N SER A 55 -19.15 7.39 -1.69
CA SER A 55 -20.28 8.03 -2.36
C SER A 55 -20.68 9.31 -1.62
N THR A 56 -21.19 10.26 -2.40
CA THR A 56 -21.61 11.62 -2.01
C THR A 56 -22.84 11.67 -1.11
N ASP A 57 -23.23 10.57 -0.48
CA ASP A 57 -24.38 10.56 0.41
C ASP A 57 -24.02 11.41 1.63
N LEU A 58 -24.44 12.69 1.55
CA LEU A 58 -24.32 13.66 2.63
C LEU A 58 -24.85 13.00 3.90
N ILE A 59 -24.06 13.06 4.96
CA ILE A 59 -24.45 12.57 6.27
C ILE A 59 -25.56 13.51 6.79
N GLU A 60 -26.81 13.26 6.38
CA GLU A 60 -27.98 14.00 6.87
C GLU A 60 -28.40 13.51 8.27
N ASN A 61 -27.98 12.29 8.66
CA ASN A 61 -28.26 11.75 9.98
C ASN A 61 -27.35 12.37 11.05
N LYS A 62 -27.93 13.28 11.84
CA LYS A 62 -27.27 14.06 12.91
C LYS A 62 -27.09 13.32 14.24
N GLU A 63 -27.49 12.05 14.35
CA GLU A 63 -27.47 11.36 15.64
C GLU A 63 -26.05 10.93 16.05
N LYS A 64 -25.75 11.05 17.34
CA LYS A 64 -24.47 10.60 17.92
C LYS A 64 -24.39 9.08 17.93
N ILE A 65 -23.20 8.53 17.70
CA ILE A 65 -22.92 7.09 17.84
C ILE A 65 -22.40 6.88 19.27
N LEU A 66 -23.31 6.51 20.19
CA LEU A 66 -23.05 6.65 21.63
C LEU A 66 -22.22 5.51 22.25
N ASN A 67 -22.20 4.30 21.68
CA ASN A 67 -21.63 3.14 22.41
C ASN A 67 -20.31 2.61 21.84
N LEU A 68 -19.83 3.16 20.71
CA LEU A 68 -18.61 2.69 20.08
C LEU A 68 -17.38 3.17 20.87
N LYS A 69 -16.57 2.22 21.35
CA LYS A 69 -15.30 2.48 22.06
C LYS A 69 -14.09 2.29 21.18
N CYS A 70 -14.18 1.40 20.19
CA CYS A 70 -13.09 1.08 19.28
C CYS A 70 -13.57 1.14 17.84
N PHE A 71 -12.88 1.92 17.02
CA PHE A 71 -13.14 2.05 15.60
C PHE A 71 -11.84 1.90 14.82
N VAL A 72 -11.84 1.01 13.83
CA VAL A 72 -10.74 0.86 12.89
C VAL A 72 -11.29 1.00 11.49
N LEU A 73 -10.68 1.89 10.71
CA LEU A 73 -11.01 2.12 9.33
C LEU A 73 -9.78 1.92 8.46
N SER A 74 -9.90 1.01 7.49
CA SER A 74 -8.89 0.75 6.48
C SER A 74 -9.46 0.96 5.09
N CYS A 75 -8.79 1.80 4.30
CA CYS A 75 -9.14 2.06 2.91
C CYS A 75 -7.90 1.87 2.04
N ALA A 76 -7.89 0.82 1.23
CA ALA A 76 -6.78 0.53 0.31
C ALA A 76 -6.70 1.51 -0.86
N TRP A 77 -7.75 2.31 -1.08
CA TRP A 77 -7.90 3.25 -2.19
C TRP A 77 -7.88 4.71 -1.72
N GLU A 78 -7.81 5.63 -2.68
CA GLU A 78 -7.72 7.06 -2.45
C GLU A 78 -9.05 7.66 -1.92
N VAL A 79 -8.99 8.33 -0.78
CA VAL A 79 -10.08 9.07 -0.14
C VAL A 79 -9.99 10.52 -0.58
N THR A 80 -10.95 11.00 -1.36
CA THR A 80 -10.96 12.38 -1.89
C THR A 80 -11.79 13.37 -1.05
N ARG A 81 -12.55 12.88 -0.07
CA ARG A 81 -13.46 13.69 0.77
C ARG A 81 -13.23 13.46 2.27
N TYR A 82 -11.96 13.52 2.66
CA TYR A 82 -11.54 13.30 4.05
C TYR A 82 -12.22 14.28 5.02
N GLU A 83 -12.21 15.57 4.66
CA GLU A 83 -12.75 16.62 5.53
C GLU A 83 -14.28 16.66 5.54
N GLU A 84 -14.94 16.36 4.42
CA GLU A 84 -16.40 16.47 4.29
C GLU A 84 -17.15 15.21 4.74
N CYS A 85 -16.53 14.03 4.66
CA CYS A 85 -17.19 12.77 4.95
C CYS A 85 -16.60 12.06 6.16
N LEU A 86 -15.28 11.90 6.21
CA LEU A 86 -14.67 11.06 7.24
C LEU A 86 -14.56 11.78 8.59
N LEU A 87 -14.04 13.01 8.62
CA LEU A 87 -13.92 13.76 9.87
C LEU A 87 -15.27 13.95 10.59
N PRO A 88 -16.37 14.36 9.92
CA PRO A 88 -17.67 14.48 10.56
C PRO A 88 -18.21 13.16 11.12
N LEU A 89 -17.94 12.04 10.44
CA LEU A 89 -18.30 10.72 10.95
C LEU A 89 -17.54 10.40 12.24
N ILE A 90 -16.22 10.62 12.25
CA ILE A 90 -15.38 10.41 13.43
C ILE A 90 -15.87 11.28 14.60
N TYR A 91 -16.23 12.55 14.35
CA TYR A 91 -16.75 13.45 15.40
C TYR A 91 -18.06 12.99 16.04
N ARG A 92 -18.86 12.16 15.35
CA ARG A 92 -20.09 11.59 15.91
C ARG A 92 -19.81 10.46 16.90
N MET A 93 -18.59 9.92 16.92
CA MET A 93 -18.17 8.81 17.76
C MET A 93 -17.44 9.33 19.02
N SER A 94 -18.11 10.20 19.79
CA SER A 94 -17.50 10.97 20.88
C SER A 94 -16.94 10.14 22.04
N ASN A 95 -17.32 8.86 22.13
CA ASN A 95 -16.92 7.94 23.20
C ASN A 95 -15.81 6.97 22.77
N ILE A 96 -15.20 7.19 21.59
CA ILE A 96 -14.07 6.38 21.14
C ILE A 96 -12.90 6.52 22.10
N GLU A 97 -12.44 5.37 22.57
CA GLU A 97 -11.21 5.20 23.35
C GLU A 97 -10.04 4.74 22.48
N LYS A 98 -10.32 4.04 21.37
CA LYS A 98 -9.31 3.51 20.43
C LYS A 98 -9.70 3.78 18.98
N LEU A 99 -8.83 4.48 18.25
CA LEU A 99 -9.03 4.79 16.83
C LEU A 99 -7.85 4.28 16.00
N GLY A 100 -8.15 3.52 14.95
CA GLY A 100 -7.21 3.10 13.91
C GLY A 100 -7.59 3.71 12.56
N LEU A 101 -6.72 4.48 11.93
CA LEU A 101 -6.95 5.06 10.60
C LEU A 101 -5.86 4.66 9.60
N TYR A 102 -6.22 3.89 8.58
CA TYR A 102 -5.31 3.38 7.56
C TYR A 102 -5.78 3.85 6.18
N LEU A 103 -5.26 4.98 5.69
CA LEU A 103 -5.87 5.77 4.63
C LEU A 103 -4.84 6.27 3.62
N THR A 104 -5.20 6.23 2.33
CA THR A 104 -4.62 7.14 1.33
C THR A 104 -5.60 8.28 1.09
N ILE A 105 -5.17 9.53 1.16
CA ILE A 105 -6.02 10.70 1.05
C ILE A 105 -5.50 11.63 -0.03
N TYR A 106 -6.38 12.11 -0.90
CA TYR A 106 -6.08 13.19 -1.81
C TYR A 106 -6.41 14.52 -1.13
N VAL A 107 -5.42 15.40 -0.99
CA VAL A 107 -5.55 16.72 -0.34
C VAL A 107 -5.27 17.83 -1.35
N ASN A 108 -6.01 18.93 -1.21
CA ASN A 108 -5.90 20.05 -2.15
C ASN A 108 -4.71 20.95 -1.85
N ASP A 109 -4.50 21.28 -0.57
CA ASP A 109 -3.60 22.37 -0.19
C ASP A 109 -2.39 21.93 0.64
N LYS A 110 -2.59 21.03 1.62
CA LYS A 110 -1.55 20.68 2.57
C LYS A 110 -1.62 19.19 2.94
N PHE A 111 -0.46 18.57 3.08
CA PHE A 111 -0.35 17.23 3.66
C PHE A 111 -0.99 17.15 5.05
N ILE A 112 -1.49 15.95 5.35
CA ILE A 112 -1.97 15.62 6.70
C ILE A 112 -0.74 15.34 7.56
N ASP A 113 -0.42 16.31 8.41
CA ASP A 113 0.70 16.26 9.34
C ASP A 113 0.22 16.08 10.80
N GLY A 114 1.14 16.07 11.76
CA GLY A 114 0.78 15.89 13.17
C GLY A 114 -0.07 17.03 13.73
N ASN A 115 0.07 18.25 13.20
CA ASN A 115 -0.76 19.38 13.61
C ASN A 115 -2.20 19.22 13.11
N ASP A 116 -2.38 18.75 11.88
CA ASP A 116 -3.70 18.42 11.33
C ASP A 116 -4.39 17.36 12.18
N LEU A 117 -3.74 16.22 12.42
CA LEU A 117 -4.29 15.13 13.21
C LEU A 117 -4.56 15.55 14.66
N LYS A 118 -3.72 16.39 15.26
CA LYS A 118 -3.97 16.95 16.59
C LYS A 118 -5.24 17.80 16.62
N LYS A 119 -5.40 18.70 15.65
CA LYS A 119 -6.56 19.60 15.56
C LYS A 119 -7.85 18.86 15.21
N ASN A 120 -7.79 17.95 14.25
CA ASN A 120 -8.93 17.33 13.60
C ASN A 120 -9.26 15.94 14.14
N VAL A 121 -8.43 15.33 14.99
CA VAL A 121 -8.74 14.02 15.58
C VAL A 121 -8.58 14.08 17.09
N ILE A 122 -7.35 14.31 17.59
CA ILE A 122 -7.02 14.19 19.01
C ILE A 122 -7.84 15.19 19.85
N ASN A 123 -7.83 16.47 19.50
CA ASN A 123 -8.54 17.51 20.26
C ASN A 123 -10.07 17.37 20.20
N ARG A 124 -10.59 16.60 19.26
CA ARG A 124 -12.04 16.40 19.03
C ARG A 124 -12.58 15.14 19.70
N LEU A 125 -11.71 14.22 20.09
CA LEU A 125 -12.06 12.95 20.72
C LEU A 125 -11.48 12.88 22.15
N PRO A 126 -12.14 13.48 23.15
CA PRO A 126 -11.58 13.63 24.50
C PRO A 126 -11.38 12.31 25.26
N GLN A 127 -12.03 11.23 24.82
CA GLN A 127 -11.89 9.88 25.41
C GLN A 127 -10.80 9.05 24.74
N LEU A 128 -10.16 9.56 23.67
CA LEU A 128 -9.20 8.82 22.87
C LEU A 128 -7.91 8.56 23.65
N ASN A 129 -7.71 7.31 24.03
CA ASN A 129 -6.53 6.86 24.77
C ASN A 129 -5.48 6.22 23.86
N LEU A 130 -5.90 5.69 22.70
CA LEU A 130 -5.02 5.07 21.71
C LEU A 130 -5.40 5.52 20.31
N PHE A 131 -4.45 6.15 19.63
CA PHE A 131 -4.56 6.49 18.22
C PHE A 131 -3.44 5.82 17.44
N THR A 132 -3.81 4.90 16.55
CA THR A 132 -2.92 4.29 15.58
C THR A 132 -3.31 4.77 14.18
N PHE A 133 -2.33 5.03 13.34
CA PHE A 133 -2.60 5.46 11.98
C PHE A 133 -1.50 5.06 11.00
N ASP A 134 -1.89 4.94 9.75
CA ASP A 134 -1.03 4.83 8.57
C ASP A 134 -1.70 5.69 7.49
N ILE A 135 -1.22 6.93 7.34
CA ILE A 135 -1.85 7.92 6.49
C ILE A 135 -0.87 8.37 5.43
N ARG A 136 -1.25 8.16 4.18
CA ARG A 136 -0.59 8.73 3.01
C ARG A 136 -1.44 9.83 2.42
N SER A 137 -0.95 11.07 2.45
CA SER A 137 -1.57 12.20 1.78
C SER A 137 -0.88 12.49 0.45
N LEU A 138 -1.69 12.72 -0.59
CA LEU A 138 -1.27 13.01 -1.96
C LEU A 138 -1.78 14.40 -2.34
N MET A 139 -0.94 15.24 -2.93
CA MET A 139 -1.34 16.60 -3.31
C MET A 139 -0.76 17.02 -4.67
N PHE A 140 -1.42 17.95 -5.37
CA PHE A 140 -0.79 18.67 -6.48
C PHE A 140 0.10 19.79 -5.95
N ILE A 141 1.28 19.96 -6.55
CA ILE A 141 2.29 20.97 -6.15
C ILE A 141 2.09 22.29 -6.91
N ASN A 142 1.05 22.43 -7.73
CA ASN A 142 0.90 23.57 -8.64
C ASN A 142 1.03 24.92 -7.91
N ASN A 143 2.08 25.67 -8.27
CA ASN A 143 2.41 27.00 -7.75
C ASN A 143 2.75 27.07 -6.25
N GLN A 144 3.05 25.95 -5.59
CA GLN A 144 3.51 25.98 -4.19
C GLN A 144 4.99 26.35 -4.09
N ILE A 145 5.27 27.43 -3.35
CA ILE A 145 6.63 27.95 -3.14
C ILE A 145 7.30 27.25 -1.94
N ASN A 146 6.52 26.89 -0.92
CA ASN A 146 7.01 26.32 0.33
C ASN A 146 6.50 24.89 0.51
N LEU A 147 7.34 23.93 0.14
CA LEU A 147 7.07 22.51 0.30
C LEU A 147 7.68 22.01 1.63
N PRO A 148 6.90 21.37 2.52
CA PRO A 148 7.43 20.89 3.79
C PRO A 148 8.53 19.84 3.59
N SER A 149 9.65 19.99 4.28
CA SER A 149 10.68 18.95 4.32
C SER A 149 10.22 17.77 5.18
N LYS A 150 10.93 16.64 5.08
CA LYS A 150 10.77 15.51 6.01
C LYS A 150 10.86 15.97 7.47
N LYS A 151 11.82 16.85 7.79
CA LYS A 151 12.02 17.35 9.15
C LYS A 151 10.83 18.18 9.64
N ASP A 152 10.22 18.99 8.76
CA ASP A 152 9.04 19.79 9.11
C ASP A 152 7.85 18.89 9.46
N ILE A 153 7.66 17.79 8.71
CA ILE A 153 6.65 16.78 9.01
C ILE A 153 6.96 16.06 10.32
N GLU A 154 8.19 15.57 10.52
CA GLU A 154 8.59 14.88 11.76
C GLU A 154 8.39 15.77 13.00
N GLU A 155 8.76 17.05 12.92
CA GLU A 155 8.59 18.02 14.01
C GLU A 155 7.12 18.22 14.39
N SER A 156 6.20 18.13 13.42
CA SER A 156 4.75 18.25 13.69
C SER A 156 4.21 17.12 14.58
N PHE A 157 4.94 16.00 14.67
CA PHE A 157 4.55 14.82 15.46
C PHE A 157 5.22 14.74 16.83
N ARG A 158 6.07 15.70 17.22
CA ARG A 158 6.86 15.66 18.45
C ARG A 158 6.04 15.47 19.75
N ASP A 159 4.78 15.92 19.75
CA ASP A 159 3.89 15.87 20.92
C ASP A 159 3.08 14.56 21.00
N PHE A 160 3.24 13.62 20.07
CA PHE A 160 2.49 12.35 20.08
C PHE A 160 3.15 11.37 21.07
N GLN A 161 2.62 11.31 22.29
CA GLN A 161 3.33 10.77 23.45
C GLN A 161 3.46 9.23 23.57
N TYR A 162 2.94 8.42 22.64
CA TYR A 162 2.83 6.96 22.90
C TYR A 162 3.20 6.05 21.75
N THR A 163 3.59 6.60 20.60
CA THR A 163 3.92 5.80 19.43
C THR A 163 5.09 6.41 18.69
N LYS A 164 6.09 5.60 18.35
CA LYS A 164 7.13 6.04 17.41
C LYS A 164 6.46 6.31 16.06
N ILE A 165 6.55 7.54 15.57
CA ILE A 165 6.00 7.92 14.27
C ILE A 165 7.15 7.94 13.27
N ILE A 166 6.93 7.29 12.14
CA ILE A 166 7.83 7.36 10.98
C ILE A 166 7.11 8.19 9.93
N SER A 167 7.85 9.12 9.32
CA SER A 167 7.34 9.91 8.22
C SER A 167 8.40 10.18 7.16
N TYR A 168 7.94 10.42 5.94
CA TYR A 168 8.75 10.88 4.84
C TYR A 168 7.87 11.58 3.80
N VAL A 169 8.54 12.36 2.97
CA VAL A 169 7.91 13.22 1.98
C VAL A 169 8.66 13.06 0.68
N ASP A 170 7.92 12.88 -0.40
CA ASP A 170 8.47 12.81 -1.76
C ASP A 170 7.76 13.82 -2.66
N TYR A 171 8.54 14.40 -3.57
CA TYR A 171 8.06 15.38 -4.53
C TYR A 171 8.42 14.94 -5.94
N PHE A 172 7.38 14.71 -6.73
CA PHE A 172 7.46 14.27 -8.12
C PHE A 172 7.26 15.49 -9.02
N ARG A 173 8.36 16.02 -9.56
CA ARG A 173 8.39 17.29 -10.29
C ARG A 173 7.76 17.18 -11.67
N GLU A 174 7.98 16.07 -12.37
CA GLU A 174 7.40 15.84 -13.70
C GLU A 174 5.88 15.70 -13.60
N LYS A 175 5.41 14.97 -12.58
CA LYS A 175 3.97 14.82 -12.32
C LYS A 175 3.34 16.01 -11.59
N LYS A 176 4.14 16.94 -11.07
CA LYS A 176 3.70 18.05 -10.20
C LYS A 176 2.86 17.57 -9.02
N THR A 177 3.26 16.46 -8.41
CA THR A 177 2.56 15.84 -7.28
C THR A 177 3.49 15.60 -6.12
N GLY A 178 3.01 15.76 -4.90
CA GLY A 178 3.72 15.41 -3.68
C GLY A 178 3.02 14.29 -2.95
N GLN A 179 3.78 13.50 -2.20
CA GLN A 179 3.23 12.60 -1.20
C GLN A 179 3.90 12.83 0.15
N CYS A 180 3.10 12.71 1.21
CA CYS A 180 3.57 12.59 2.57
C CYS A 180 2.95 11.34 3.16
N HIS A 181 3.76 10.46 3.70
CA HIS A 181 3.30 9.28 4.40
C HIS A 181 3.82 9.34 5.83
N ALA A 182 2.90 9.34 6.79
CA ALA A 182 3.18 9.25 8.21
C ALA A 182 2.40 8.08 8.84
N PHE A 183 3.07 7.30 9.69
CA PHE A 183 2.44 6.16 10.34
C PHE A 183 2.99 5.87 11.74
N SER A 184 2.14 5.25 12.54
CA SER A 184 2.42 4.68 13.84
C SER A 184 3.22 3.37 13.71
N TYR A 185 4.39 3.26 14.35
CA TYR A 185 5.23 2.08 14.28
C TYR A 185 5.00 1.11 15.47
N PRO A 186 4.87 -0.21 15.24
CA PRO A 186 4.83 -0.86 13.93
C PRO A 186 3.49 -0.62 13.21
N SER A 187 3.54 -0.40 11.89
CA SER A 187 2.31 -0.34 11.09
C SER A 187 1.75 -1.76 10.93
N GLU A 188 0.46 -1.91 11.19
CA GLU A 188 -0.31 -3.14 10.98
C GLU A 188 -0.92 -3.20 9.58
N MET A 189 -0.65 -2.21 8.71
CA MET A 189 -1.24 -2.16 7.38
C MET A 189 -0.67 -3.26 6.48
N PRO A 190 -1.52 -4.05 5.80
CA PRO A 190 -1.04 -5.07 4.88
C PRO A 190 -0.60 -4.50 3.54
N TYR A 191 -0.92 -3.23 3.25
CA TYR A 191 -0.58 -2.55 2.01
C TYR A 191 0.45 -1.46 2.26
N TYR A 192 1.43 -1.31 1.36
CA TYR A 192 2.34 -0.17 1.34
C TYR A 192 2.52 0.30 -0.09
N GLN A 193 1.82 1.36 -0.46
CA GLN A 193 1.75 1.83 -1.84
C GLN A 193 2.68 3.01 -2.13
N LYS A 194 3.16 3.10 -3.38
CA LYS A 194 4.04 4.17 -3.91
C LYS A 194 5.30 4.39 -3.06
N ILE A 195 6.00 3.30 -2.72
CA ILE A 195 7.31 3.35 -2.08
C ILE A 195 8.33 3.93 -3.07
N THR A 196 9.09 4.93 -2.62
CA THR A 196 10.13 5.66 -3.38
C THR A 196 11.52 5.29 -2.90
N ASN A 197 12.56 5.87 -3.50
CA ASN A 197 13.95 5.74 -3.06
C ASN A 197 14.19 6.26 -1.63
N ASN A 198 13.29 7.10 -1.10
CA ASN A 198 13.37 7.58 0.29
C ASN A 198 12.81 6.59 1.32
N PHE A 199 12.48 5.36 0.90
CA PHE A 199 11.97 4.31 1.77
C PHE A 199 12.81 4.17 3.06
N PRO A 200 12.20 4.36 4.24
CA PRO A 200 12.92 4.22 5.49
C PRO A 200 13.21 2.75 5.78
N ASP A 201 14.45 2.47 6.20
CA ASP A 201 14.81 1.14 6.72
C ASP A 201 13.91 0.74 7.88
N GLY A 202 13.64 -0.55 8.01
CA GLY A 202 12.79 -1.07 9.08
C GLY A 202 12.29 -2.47 8.78
N LEU A 203 11.58 -3.06 9.74
CA LEU A 203 10.99 -4.39 9.58
C LEU A 203 9.47 -4.29 9.56
N TYR A 204 8.88 -4.45 8.38
CA TYR A 204 7.45 -4.32 8.12
C TYR A 204 6.81 -5.71 8.07
N ARG A 205 6.59 -6.31 9.25
CA ARG A 205 6.12 -7.70 9.36
C ARG A 205 4.69 -7.93 8.88
N TYR A 206 3.87 -6.90 8.84
CA TYR A 206 2.44 -7.00 8.48
C TYR A 206 2.17 -6.67 7.01
N VAL A 207 3.08 -5.96 6.35
CA VAL A 207 2.94 -5.62 4.93
C VAL A 207 3.05 -6.88 4.07
N ARG A 208 2.12 -7.04 3.13
CA ARG A 208 2.01 -8.15 2.18
C ARG A 208 1.99 -7.66 0.73
N PHE A 209 1.42 -6.48 0.50
CA PHE A 209 1.22 -5.93 -0.83
C PHE A 209 1.94 -4.60 -0.94
N ILE A 210 2.88 -4.47 -1.87
CA ILE A 210 3.55 -3.19 -2.11
C ILE A 210 3.45 -2.74 -3.56
N SER A 211 3.48 -1.42 -3.74
CA SER A 211 3.78 -0.81 -5.03
C SER A 211 4.98 0.12 -4.91
N LEU A 212 5.88 0.03 -5.87
CA LEU A 212 7.08 0.84 -6.01
C LEU A 212 6.84 1.86 -7.13
N TYR A 213 7.16 3.12 -6.88
CA TYR A 213 7.08 4.18 -7.86
C TYR A 213 8.04 5.30 -7.49
N ASP A 214 8.81 5.79 -8.45
CA ASP A 214 9.65 6.99 -8.29
C ASP A 214 9.91 7.61 -9.67
N GLU A 215 10.25 8.91 -9.70
CA GLU A 215 10.76 9.59 -10.90
C GLU A 215 12.25 9.29 -11.13
N TYR A 216 12.95 8.81 -10.11
CA TYR A 216 14.34 8.38 -10.18
C TYR A 216 14.46 6.85 -10.31
N PRO A 217 15.53 6.32 -10.92
CA PRO A 217 15.70 4.89 -11.06
C PRO A 217 15.87 4.18 -9.71
N PHE A 218 15.42 2.93 -9.63
CA PHE A 218 15.69 2.04 -8.49
C PHE A 218 16.89 1.15 -8.78
N GLU A 219 17.94 1.27 -7.98
CA GLU A 219 19.14 0.43 -8.11
C GLU A 219 18.96 -0.93 -7.43
N HIS A 220 19.82 -1.90 -7.74
CA HIS A 220 19.74 -3.26 -7.21
C HIS A 220 19.68 -3.29 -5.67
N GLU A 221 20.45 -2.44 -5.01
CA GLU A 221 20.54 -2.33 -3.55
C GLU A 221 19.18 -1.95 -2.93
N PHE A 222 18.35 -1.21 -3.66
CA PHE A 222 16.98 -0.89 -3.25
C PHE A 222 16.11 -2.15 -3.18
N PHE A 223 16.20 -3.04 -4.18
CA PHE A 223 15.43 -4.29 -4.20
C PHE A 223 15.87 -5.26 -3.10
N ILE A 224 17.17 -5.32 -2.79
CA ILE A 224 17.68 -6.04 -1.61
C ILE A 224 17.03 -5.47 -0.35
N LYS A 225 17.11 -4.14 -0.16
CA LYS A 225 16.56 -3.44 1.01
C LYS A 225 15.07 -3.72 1.18
N ILE A 226 14.29 -3.69 0.09
CA ILE A 226 12.86 -4.04 0.11
C ILE A 226 12.65 -5.50 0.55
N SER A 227 13.39 -6.45 -0.03
CA SER A 227 13.24 -7.88 0.31
C SER A 227 13.55 -8.19 1.78
N GLN A 228 14.49 -7.46 2.39
CA GLN A 228 14.87 -7.61 3.79
C GLN A 228 13.89 -6.91 4.73
N SER A 229 13.40 -5.74 4.33
CA SER A 229 12.48 -4.93 5.13
C SER A 229 11.07 -5.52 5.16
N ILE A 230 10.67 -6.21 4.09
CA ILE A 230 9.32 -6.75 3.90
C ILE A 230 9.39 -8.26 3.60
N PRO A 231 9.79 -9.08 4.58
CA PRO A 231 10.15 -10.48 4.33
C PRO A 231 8.96 -11.36 3.95
N PHE A 232 7.72 -10.95 4.22
CA PHE A 232 6.49 -11.69 3.95
C PHE A 232 5.70 -11.11 2.76
N MET A 233 6.35 -10.37 1.87
CA MET A 233 5.69 -9.76 0.72
C MET A 233 5.10 -10.84 -0.22
N GLU A 234 3.81 -10.75 -0.50
CA GLU A 234 3.04 -11.61 -1.40
C GLU A 234 2.83 -10.97 -2.77
N ARG A 235 2.76 -9.64 -2.85
CA ARG A 235 2.58 -8.90 -4.11
C ARG A 235 3.52 -7.72 -4.21
N LEU A 236 4.17 -7.63 -5.36
CA LEU A 236 5.01 -6.52 -5.75
C LEU A 236 4.51 -5.95 -7.08
N SER A 237 4.18 -4.66 -7.12
CA SER A 237 3.96 -3.91 -8.35
C SER A 237 5.03 -2.83 -8.48
N LEU A 238 5.58 -2.63 -9.67
CA LEU A 238 6.59 -1.62 -9.94
C LEU A 238 6.19 -0.83 -11.19
N ILE A 239 6.26 0.49 -11.07
CA ILE A 239 6.13 1.44 -12.18
C ILE A 239 7.35 2.35 -12.14
N ASN A 240 8.25 2.20 -13.11
CA ASN A 240 9.41 3.06 -13.26
C ASN A 240 9.98 2.93 -14.69
N HIS A 241 9.99 4.03 -15.43
CA HIS A 241 10.45 4.05 -16.82
C HIS A 241 11.92 4.49 -16.97
N GLN A 242 12.58 4.87 -15.89
CA GLN A 242 13.99 5.27 -15.92
C GLN A 242 14.89 4.03 -15.91
N SER A 243 15.91 4.04 -16.75
CA SER A 243 16.97 3.01 -16.75
C SER A 243 17.80 3.07 -15.48
N GLN A 244 18.26 1.91 -15.00
CA GLN A 244 19.22 1.86 -13.89
C GLN A 244 20.54 2.54 -14.29
N ILE A 245 21.07 3.39 -13.43
CA ILE A 245 22.35 4.09 -13.65
C ILE A 245 23.49 3.11 -13.41
N HIS A 246 23.39 2.34 -12.32
CA HIS A 246 24.41 1.39 -11.91
C HIS A 246 23.99 -0.01 -12.33
N LYS A 247 24.04 -0.28 -13.64
CA LYS A 247 23.97 -1.66 -14.14
C LYS A 247 25.13 -2.40 -13.51
N GLN A 248 24.87 -3.21 -12.49
CA GLN A 248 25.90 -3.96 -11.78
C GLN A 248 26.74 -4.73 -12.80
N SER A 249 27.88 -4.16 -13.17
CA SER A 249 28.89 -4.89 -13.90
C SER A 249 29.39 -5.94 -12.93
N TYR A 250 29.47 -7.20 -13.37
CA TYR A 250 29.84 -8.40 -12.60
C TYR A 250 31.25 -8.35 -11.95
N LYS A 251 31.82 -7.18 -11.66
CA LYS A 251 33.20 -6.95 -11.21
C LYS A 251 33.36 -6.69 -9.71
N LEU A 252 32.38 -7.02 -8.87
CA LEU A 252 32.58 -7.10 -7.41
C LEU A 252 32.45 -8.56 -6.93
N ILE A 253 33.23 -9.43 -7.56
CA ILE A 253 33.59 -10.74 -7.00
C ILE A 253 34.67 -10.47 -5.96
N ASN A 254 34.29 -10.09 -4.74
CA ASN A 254 35.05 -10.26 -3.51
C ASN A 254 34.28 -9.62 -2.36
N HIS A 255 33.25 -10.34 -1.89
CA HIS A 255 32.76 -10.44 -0.51
C HIS A 255 31.29 -10.92 -0.56
N ASN A 256 31.05 -12.16 -0.15
CA ASN A 256 29.73 -12.78 0.11
C ASN A 256 28.67 -12.68 -1.00
N PHE A 257 28.72 -13.60 -1.97
CA PHE A 257 27.68 -13.84 -2.99
C PHE A 257 26.25 -14.03 -2.44
N ASN A 258 26.10 -14.40 -1.15
CA ASN A 258 24.81 -14.60 -0.51
C ASN A 258 24.11 -13.30 -0.05
N SER A 259 24.82 -12.16 0.00
CA SER A 259 24.25 -10.86 0.39
C SER A 259 23.90 -9.94 -0.80
N THR A 260 24.03 -10.42 -2.04
CA THR A 260 23.83 -9.64 -3.28
C THR A 260 22.66 -10.13 -4.12
N ILE A 261 21.81 -11.01 -3.61
CA ILE A 261 20.62 -11.50 -4.32
C ILE A 261 19.39 -11.11 -3.52
N ALA A 262 18.45 -10.40 -4.15
CA ALA A 262 17.16 -10.12 -3.57
C ALA A 262 16.33 -11.41 -3.50
N LYS A 263 15.90 -11.81 -2.30
CA LYS A 263 15.17 -13.08 -2.08
C LYS A 263 13.72 -12.78 -1.72
N TYR A 264 12.81 -13.19 -2.60
CA TYR A 264 11.37 -12.99 -2.43
C TYR A 264 10.70 -14.32 -2.16
N ASN A 265 10.84 -14.81 -0.92
CA ASN A 265 10.42 -16.16 -0.53
C ASN A 265 8.90 -16.38 -0.52
N TYR A 266 8.12 -15.32 -0.32
CA TYR A 266 6.67 -15.37 -0.20
C TYR A 266 5.95 -14.66 -1.35
N LEU A 267 6.69 -14.16 -2.34
CA LEU A 267 6.08 -13.44 -3.46
C LEU A 267 5.24 -14.43 -4.27
N ILE A 268 4.03 -14.02 -4.59
CA ILE A 268 3.05 -14.76 -5.38
C ILE A 268 2.76 -14.00 -6.67
N THR A 269 2.69 -12.67 -6.61
CA THR A 269 2.36 -11.83 -7.77
C THR A 269 3.40 -10.74 -7.99
N LEU A 270 3.96 -10.69 -9.20
CA LEU A 270 4.87 -9.65 -9.66
C LEU A 270 4.26 -8.91 -10.85
N ASP A 271 4.04 -7.61 -10.69
CA ASP A 271 3.51 -6.75 -11.74
C ASP A 271 4.58 -5.75 -12.18
N ILE A 272 5.11 -5.97 -13.37
CA ILE A 272 6.19 -5.20 -14.00
C ILE A 272 5.83 -4.87 -15.45
N GLU A 273 4.56 -4.55 -15.69
CA GLU A 273 4.08 -4.20 -17.03
C GLU A 273 4.61 -2.84 -17.50
N GLU A 274 4.61 -1.84 -16.61
CA GLU A 274 4.95 -0.45 -16.91
C GLU A 274 6.35 -0.08 -16.43
N VAL A 275 7.36 -0.86 -16.86
CA VAL A 275 8.75 -0.66 -16.41
C VAL A 275 9.75 -0.60 -17.56
N HIS A 276 10.91 0.01 -17.30
CA HIS A 276 12.08 -0.11 -18.16
C HIS A 276 12.64 -1.55 -18.15
N ASP A 277 13.25 -1.98 -19.27
CA ASP A 277 13.78 -3.34 -19.46
C ASP A 277 14.78 -3.76 -18.36
N ASP A 278 15.53 -2.81 -17.79
CA ASP A 278 16.49 -3.07 -16.72
C ASP A 278 15.82 -3.71 -15.48
N TYR A 279 14.58 -3.35 -15.17
CA TYR A 279 13.83 -3.95 -14.06
C TYR A 279 13.33 -5.36 -14.38
N ILE A 280 13.04 -5.63 -15.67
CA ILE A 280 12.74 -7.00 -16.09
C ILE A 280 14.00 -7.86 -15.97
N GLU A 281 15.18 -7.33 -16.33
CA GLU A 281 16.46 -8.00 -16.07
C GLU A 281 16.67 -8.23 -14.56
N GLU A 282 16.38 -7.22 -13.74
CA GLU A 282 16.48 -7.26 -12.27
C GLU A 282 15.74 -8.47 -11.66
N PHE A 283 14.50 -8.70 -12.11
CA PHE A 283 13.66 -9.78 -11.60
C PHE A 283 13.91 -11.12 -12.29
N LEU A 284 14.13 -11.14 -13.60
CA LEU A 284 14.27 -12.40 -14.33
C LEU A 284 15.68 -13.00 -14.24
N PHE A 285 16.73 -12.22 -13.94
CA PHE A 285 18.08 -12.77 -13.83
C PHE A 285 18.23 -13.53 -12.51
N ASN A 286 18.60 -14.80 -12.62
CA ASN A 286 18.86 -15.66 -11.46
C ASN A 286 20.08 -15.21 -10.62
N THR A 287 20.92 -14.33 -11.18
CA THR A 287 22.07 -13.72 -10.50
C THR A 287 21.70 -12.52 -9.63
N LYS A 288 20.50 -11.95 -9.82
CA LYS A 288 20.03 -10.75 -9.11
C LYS A 288 18.87 -11.04 -8.16
N THR A 289 17.93 -11.85 -8.62
CA THR A 289 16.71 -12.16 -7.87
C THR A 289 16.49 -13.66 -7.74
N TYR A 290 15.97 -14.07 -6.59
CA TYR A 290 15.47 -15.42 -6.38
C TYR A 290 13.99 -15.39 -6.00
N PHE A 291 13.17 -16.08 -6.80
CA PHE A 291 11.78 -16.38 -6.50
C PHE A 291 11.60 -17.78 -5.91
N HIS A 292 10.54 -17.96 -5.13
CA HIS A 292 9.96 -19.28 -4.90
C HIS A 292 9.15 -19.73 -6.14
N ASN A 293 8.72 -20.99 -6.19
CA ASN A 293 7.87 -21.50 -7.28
C ASN A 293 6.46 -20.88 -7.21
N ASN A 294 5.72 -20.97 -8.32
CA ASN A 294 4.32 -20.56 -8.47
C ASN A 294 4.10 -19.04 -8.49
N ILE A 295 4.98 -18.32 -9.18
CA ILE A 295 4.81 -16.88 -9.39
C ILE A 295 3.82 -16.62 -10.52
N VAL A 296 2.94 -15.65 -10.31
CA VAL A 296 2.13 -14.98 -11.33
C VAL A 296 2.85 -13.70 -11.73
N ILE A 297 3.12 -13.51 -13.03
CA ILE A 297 3.78 -12.30 -13.53
C ILE A 297 2.91 -11.56 -14.54
N SER A 298 2.82 -10.23 -14.41
CA SER A 298 2.31 -9.33 -15.45
C SER A 298 3.46 -8.56 -16.06
N ILE A 299 3.60 -8.62 -17.39
CA ILE A 299 4.77 -8.07 -18.10
C ILE A 299 4.43 -7.70 -19.55
N ASN A 300 5.07 -6.65 -20.07
CA ASN A 300 4.99 -6.30 -21.48
C ASN A 300 5.72 -7.32 -22.36
N TYR A 301 5.04 -7.85 -23.39
CA TYR A 301 5.59 -8.88 -24.27
C TYR A 301 6.87 -8.44 -24.99
N LYS A 302 6.90 -7.23 -25.56
CA LYS A 302 8.05 -6.73 -26.34
C LYS A 302 9.28 -6.55 -25.44
N SER A 303 9.09 -6.08 -24.22
CA SER A 303 10.19 -5.94 -23.25
C SER A 303 10.71 -7.30 -22.79
N LEU A 304 9.81 -8.27 -22.53
CA LEU A 304 10.21 -9.65 -22.22
C LEU A 304 11.00 -10.29 -23.36
N GLU A 305 10.56 -10.13 -24.60
CA GLU A 305 11.25 -10.62 -25.79
C GLU A 305 12.68 -10.04 -25.90
N ARG A 306 12.84 -8.72 -25.72
CA ARG A 306 14.16 -8.07 -25.72
C ARG A 306 15.08 -8.60 -24.63
N VAL A 307 14.59 -8.66 -23.38
CA VAL A 307 15.40 -9.08 -22.22
C VAL A 307 15.84 -10.55 -22.32
N THR A 308 14.94 -11.41 -22.80
CA THR A 308 15.22 -12.84 -23.00
C THR A 308 15.97 -13.13 -24.31
N ARG A 309 16.25 -12.11 -25.14
CA ARG A 309 16.82 -12.23 -26.49
C ARG A 309 16.04 -13.25 -27.33
N ASN A 310 14.74 -13.00 -27.51
CA ASN A 310 13.81 -13.92 -28.17
C ASN A 310 13.78 -15.30 -27.51
N PHE A 311 13.76 -15.35 -26.18
CA PHE A 311 13.69 -16.59 -25.39
C PHE A 311 14.91 -17.53 -25.58
N THR A 312 16.11 -16.97 -25.72
CA THR A 312 17.38 -17.73 -25.87
C THR A 312 18.39 -17.50 -24.73
N ARG A 313 18.10 -16.61 -23.78
CA ARG A 313 19.09 -16.11 -22.81
C ARG A 313 19.11 -16.87 -21.47
N ASP A 314 19.87 -17.95 -21.38
CA ASP A 314 19.92 -18.89 -20.23
C ASP A 314 19.87 -18.29 -18.81
N VAL A 315 20.51 -17.14 -18.55
CA VAL A 315 20.52 -16.51 -17.21
C VAL A 315 19.12 -16.12 -16.70
N THR A 316 18.13 -15.97 -17.58
CA THR A 316 16.74 -15.72 -17.16
C THR A 316 15.90 -16.97 -17.01
N ARG A 317 16.36 -18.10 -17.56
CA ARG A 317 15.58 -19.34 -17.68
C ARG A 317 15.20 -19.93 -16.33
N ILE A 318 16.09 -19.84 -15.33
CA ILE A 318 15.83 -20.40 -13.99
C ILE A 318 14.64 -19.72 -13.31
N ASN A 319 14.56 -18.38 -13.34
CA ASN A 319 13.43 -17.67 -12.75
C ASN A 319 12.18 -17.80 -13.63
N CYS A 320 12.33 -17.85 -14.96
CA CYS A 320 11.21 -18.09 -15.87
C CYS A 320 10.54 -19.46 -15.64
N ALA A 321 11.32 -20.50 -15.33
CA ALA A 321 10.78 -21.83 -15.04
C ALA A 321 9.94 -21.90 -13.75
N LYS A 322 10.04 -20.90 -12.86
CA LYS A 322 9.27 -20.84 -11.60
C LYS A 322 7.92 -20.14 -11.75
N ILE A 323 7.68 -19.50 -12.90
CA ILE A 323 6.45 -18.79 -13.20
C ILE A 323 5.37 -19.81 -13.59
N ASN A 324 4.21 -19.71 -12.94
CA ASN A 324 3.05 -20.57 -13.15
C ASN A 324 1.95 -19.88 -13.98
N GLU A 325 1.95 -18.55 -14.02
CA GLU A 325 1.00 -17.79 -14.83
C GLU A 325 1.65 -16.51 -15.33
N ILE A 326 1.45 -16.20 -16.60
CA ILE A 326 1.98 -14.99 -17.23
C ILE A 326 0.86 -14.25 -17.95
N PHE A 327 0.67 -12.99 -17.57
CA PHE A 327 -0.19 -12.03 -18.24
C PHE A 327 0.67 -11.16 -19.14
N LEU A 328 0.50 -11.34 -20.45
CA LEU A 328 1.25 -10.57 -21.44
C LEU A 328 0.41 -9.42 -21.94
N SER A 329 0.97 -8.21 -21.88
CA SER A 329 0.38 -7.05 -22.55
C SER A 329 1.10 -6.69 -23.86
N GLY A 330 0.42 -5.90 -24.69
CA GLY A 330 0.90 -5.49 -26.01
C GLY A 330 0.64 -6.50 -27.13
N GLU A 331 1.20 -6.21 -28.30
CA GLU A 331 1.08 -7.02 -29.51
C GLU A 331 1.87 -8.34 -29.35
N LYS A 332 1.15 -9.46 -29.31
CA LYS A 332 1.73 -10.80 -29.07
C LYS A 332 2.15 -11.46 -30.37
N ARG A 333 3.38 -11.96 -30.44
CA ARG A 333 3.86 -12.84 -31.52
C ARG A 333 4.26 -14.17 -30.90
N TYR A 334 3.31 -15.10 -30.78
CA TYR A 334 3.58 -16.37 -30.10
C TYR A 334 4.65 -17.18 -30.84
N PHE A 335 5.78 -17.39 -30.19
CA PHE A 335 6.82 -18.34 -30.63
C PHE A 335 6.71 -19.63 -29.82
N ASN A 336 7.03 -20.77 -30.45
CA ASN A 336 7.13 -22.05 -29.73
C ASN A 336 8.15 -21.99 -28.58
N SER A 337 9.22 -21.20 -28.75
CA SER A 337 10.27 -21.00 -27.74
C SER A 337 9.77 -20.37 -26.43
N LEU A 338 8.65 -19.64 -26.45
CA LEU A 338 8.04 -19.09 -25.24
C LEU A 338 7.62 -20.21 -24.27
N ARG A 339 7.07 -21.33 -24.78
CA ARG A 339 6.67 -22.47 -23.94
C ARG A 339 7.88 -23.20 -23.35
N ASP A 340 8.98 -23.29 -24.09
CA ASP A 340 10.22 -23.88 -23.59
C ASP A 340 10.87 -23.04 -22.49
N TYR A 341 10.59 -21.73 -22.50
CA TYR A 341 11.08 -20.76 -21.51
C TYR A 341 10.23 -20.73 -20.24
N PHE A 342 8.93 -20.99 -20.38
CA PHE A 342 7.94 -21.01 -19.30
C PHE A 342 7.21 -22.37 -19.25
N PRO A 343 7.92 -23.48 -18.95
CA PRO A 343 7.40 -24.83 -19.11
C PRO A 343 6.16 -25.13 -18.25
N CYS A 344 6.01 -24.44 -17.12
CA CYS A 344 4.91 -24.65 -16.18
C CYS A 344 3.82 -23.57 -16.29
N ALA A 345 4.00 -22.54 -17.13
CA ALA A 345 3.13 -21.37 -17.08
C ALA A 345 1.88 -21.50 -17.94
N ARG A 346 0.75 -21.03 -17.41
CA ARG A 346 -0.42 -20.64 -18.22
C ARG A 346 -0.18 -19.25 -18.80
N ILE A 347 -0.31 -19.11 -20.12
CA ILE A 347 0.00 -17.87 -20.84
C ILE A 347 -1.31 -17.23 -21.28
N HIS A 348 -1.57 -16.02 -20.76
CA HIS A 348 -2.79 -15.25 -21.00
C HIS A 348 -2.55 -14.07 -21.92
#